data_AF-A0A945F810-F1
#
_entry.id   AF-A0A945F810-F1
#
_cell.length_a   1.000
_cell.length_b   1.000
_cell.length_c   1.000
_cell.angle_alpha   90.00
_cell.angle_beta   90.00
_cell.angle_gamma   90.00
#
_symmetry.space_group_name_H-M   'P 1'
#
loop_
_entity.id
_entity.type
_entity.pdbx_description
1 polymer ?
#
loop_
_entity_poly.entity_id
_entity_poly.type
_entity_poly.pdbx_seq_one_letter_code
_entity_poly.pdbx_strand_id
1 'polypeptide(L)'
;ETDLDQSYLLNYISQKLKFKINEKEAQLIYIGKEYDIDILNIYFEIEDVDSLESIRIENKILIDLFPEQQNIIHFSNEKNKRNLILDKNHPTGLLNFN
;
A
#
# COMPACT_ATOMS: atom_id res chain seq x y z
N GLU A 1 -12.48 17.10 9.99
CA GLU A 1 -12.66 16.48 8.66
C GLU A 1 -14.13 16.22 8.43
N THR A 2 -14.54 16.25 7.16
CA THR A 2 -15.87 15.87 6.71
C THR A 2 -15.85 14.48 6.09
N ASP A 3 -17.03 13.84 5.96
CA ASP A 3 -17.17 12.57 5.23
C ASP A 3 -16.69 12.66 3.78
N LEU A 4 -16.79 13.86 3.19
CA LEU A 4 -16.34 14.14 1.83
C LEU A 4 -14.80 14.10 1.72
N ASP A 5 -14.08 14.66 2.70
CA ASP A 5 -12.62 14.64 2.74
C ASP A 5 -12.10 13.20 2.80
N GLN A 6 -12.74 12.37 3.63
CA GLN A 6 -12.42 10.95 3.72
C GLN A 6 -12.67 10.24 2.38
N SER A 7 -13.79 10.51 1.72
CA SER A 7 -14.09 9.91 0.41
C SER A 7 -13.04 10.26 -0.65
N TYR A 8 -12.54 11.49 -0.67
CA TYR A 8 -11.48 11.88 -1.61
C TYR A 8 -10.15 11.19 -1.30
N LEU A 9 -9.78 11.09 -0.02
CA LEU A 9 -8.58 10.39 0.42
C LEU A 9 -8.63 8.91 0.00
N LEU A 10 -9.71 8.21 0.29
CA LEU A 10 -9.85 6.78 -0.03
C LEU A 10 -9.86 6.54 -1.53
N ASN A 11 -10.55 7.38 -2.30
CA ASN A 11 -10.55 7.30 -3.77
C ASN A 11 -9.13 7.50 -4.33
N TYR A 12 -8.40 8.50 -3.83
CA TYR A 12 -7.01 8.71 -4.23
C TYR A 12 -6.12 7.50 -3.93
N ILE A 13 -6.21 6.94 -2.71
CA ILE A 13 -5.42 5.77 -2.32
C ILE A 13 -5.75 4.57 -3.20
N SER A 14 -7.03 4.27 -3.46
CA SER A 14 -7.43 3.14 -4.31
C SER A 14 -6.90 3.22 -5.75
N GLN A 15 -6.66 4.44 -6.26
CA GLN A 15 -6.09 4.65 -7.58
C GLN A 15 -4.57 4.48 -7.61
N LYS A 16 -3.90 4.81 -6.50
CA LYS A 16 -2.43 4.93 -6.42
C LYS A 16 -1.76 3.77 -5.72
N LEU A 17 -2.47 3.02 -4.89
CA LEU A 17 -1.97 1.89 -4.14
C LEU A 17 -2.76 0.64 -4.52
N LYS A 18 -2.07 -0.34 -5.10
CA LYS A 18 -2.68 -1.60 -5.57
C LYS A 18 -1.86 -2.79 -5.11
N PHE A 19 -2.56 -3.86 -4.78
CA PHE A 19 -1.97 -5.12 -4.37
C PHE A 19 -2.47 -6.25 -5.26
N LYS A 20 -1.56 -7.16 -5.59
CA LYS A 20 -1.91 -8.48 -6.07
C LYS A 20 -1.33 -9.53 -5.15
N ILE A 21 -2.19 -10.42 -4.68
CA ILE A 21 -1.81 -11.55 -3.82
C ILE A 21 -1.92 -12.80 -4.69
N ASN A 22 -0.82 -13.56 -4.81
CA ASN A 22 -0.75 -14.76 -5.64
C ASN A 22 -1.30 -14.51 -7.06
N GLU A 23 -0.86 -13.42 -7.70
CA GLU A 23 -1.29 -12.94 -9.03
C GLU A 23 -2.75 -12.48 -9.17
N LYS A 24 -3.58 -12.55 -8.13
CA LYS A 24 -4.96 -12.04 -8.13
C LYS A 24 -5.02 -10.63 -7.55
N GLU A 25 -5.82 -9.76 -8.16
CA GLU A 25 -6.09 -8.42 -7.61
C GLU A 25 -6.69 -8.55 -6.22
N ALA A 26 -6.15 -7.78 -5.27
CA ALA A 26 -6.64 -7.74 -3.91
C ALA A 26 -7.32 -6.41 -3.63
N GLN A 27 -8.49 -6.48 -3.01
CA GLN A 27 -9.24 -5.31 -2.59
C GLN A 27 -8.75 -4.85 -1.22
N LEU A 28 -8.42 -3.56 -1.12
CA LEU A 28 -8.11 -2.92 0.16
C LEU A 28 -9.41 -2.52 0.86
N ILE A 29 -9.60 -3.03 2.07
CA ILE A 29 -10.69 -2.66 2.97
C ILE A 29 -10.13 -1.63 3.95
N TYR A 30 -10.77 -0.46 4.01
CA TYR A 30 -10.34 0.61 4.91
C TYR A 30 -10.80 0.35 6.34
N ILE A 31 -9.87 0.34 7.29
CA ILE A 31 -10.14 0.15 8.72
C ILE A 31 -10.28 1.51 9.42
N GLY A 32 -9.36 2.42 9.15
CA GLY A 32 -9.28 3.69 9.86
C GLY A 32 -8.03 4.49 9.54
N LYS A 33 -7.93 5.67 10.14
CA LYS A 33 -6.75 6.53 10.06
C LYS A 33 -6.53 7.23 11.38
N GLU A 34 -5.29 7.54 11.67
CA GLU A 34 -4.89 8.29 12.84
C GLU A 34 -3.97 9.41 12.41
N TYR A 35 -4.22 10.61 12.93
CA TYR A 35 -3.36 11.77 12.69
C TYR A 35 -2.52 11.99 13.94
N ASP A 36 -1.20 11.83 13.81
CA ASP A 36 -0.23 12.05 14.87
C ASP A 36 0.77 13.13 14.42
N ILE A 37 0.54 14.35 14.88
CA ILE A 37 1.31 15.55 14.49
C ILE A 37 1.41 15.60 12.96
N ASP A 38 2.59 15.64 12.36
CA ASP A 38 2.79 15.79 10.92
C ASP A 38 2.72 14.44 10.16
N ILE A 39 2.16 13.40 10.78
CA ILE A 39 2.04 12.04 10.24
C ILE A 39 0.58 11.62 10.16
N LEU A 40 0.18 11.14 8.98
CA LEU A 40 -1.11 10.48 8.77
C LEU A 40 -0.89 8.97 8.61
N ASN A 41 -1.34 8.20 9.60
CA ASN A 41 -1.36 6.74 9.54
C ASN A 41 -2.71 6.29 8.97
N ILE A 42 -2.69 5.38 8.00
CA ILE A 42 -3.90 4.86 7.35
C ILE A 42 -3.82 3.33 7.35
N TYR A 43 -4.87 2.69 7.83
CA TYR A 43 -4.92 1.26 8.04
C TYR A 43 -5.87 0.61 7.04
N PHE A 44 -5.37 -0.41 6.36
CA PHE A 44 -6.13 -1.23 5.44
C PHE A 44 -5.91 -2.71 5.75
N GLU A 45 -6.91 -3.52 5.45
CA GLU A 45 -6.79 -4.98 5.41
C GLU A 45 -7.15 -5.55 4.04
N ILE A 46 -6.67 -6.76 3.79
CA ILE A 46 -7.05 -7.60 2.67
C ILE A 46 -7.50 -8.92 3.30
N GLU A 47 -8.75 -9.27 3.10
CA GLU A 47 -9.34 -10.53 3.56
C GLU A 47 -9.13 -11.66 2.53
N ASP A 48 -9.56 -12.87 2.89
CA ASP A 48 -9.57 -14.05 2.02
C ASP A 48 -8.19 -14.46 1.45
N VAL A 49 -7.14 -14.31 2.28
CA VAL A 49 -5.77 -14.74 1.96
C VAL A 49 -5.43 -16.02 2.71
N ASP A 50 -5.74 -17.17 2.11
CA ASP A 50 -5.46 -18.49 2.71
C ASP A 50 -3.96 -18.83 2.76
N SER A 51 -3.22 -18.46 1.72
CA SER A 51 -1.77 -18.66 1.62
C SER A 51 -1.11 -17.45 0.96
N LEU A 52 0.12 -17.17 1.35
CA LEU A 52 0.88 -16.03 0.86
C LEU A 52 2.16 -16.48 0.16
N GLU A 53 2.06 -16.73 -1.14
CA GLU A 53 3.19 -17.15 -1.98
C GLU A 53 3.91 -15.94 -2.58
N SER A 54 3.13 -14.95 -3.04
CA SER A 54 3.66 -13.71 -3.59
C SER A 54 2.77 -12.50 -3.31
N ILE A 55 3.41 -11.35 -3.18
CA ILE A 55 2.74 -10.03 -3.14
C ILE A 55 3.38 -9.14 -4.19
N ARG A 56 2.57 -8.68 -5.15
CA ARG A 56 2.94 -7.56 -6.02
C ARG A 56 2.31 -6.29 -5.46
N ILE A 57 3.12 -5.26 -5.28
CA ILE A 57 2.71 -3.97 -4.72
C ILE A 57 3.01 -2.90 -5.75
N GLU A 58 2.01 -2.11 -6.13
CA GLU A 58 2.19 -0.87 -6.86
C GLU A 58 1.86 0.29 -5.92
N ASN A 59 2.81 1.20 -5.70
CA ASN A 59 2.61 2.38 -4.86
C ASN A 59 3.07 3.65 -5.57
N LYS A 60 2.09 4.43 -6.03
CA LYS A 60 2.24 5.71 -6.72
C LYS A 60 1.77 6.89 -5.87
N ILE A 61 1.59 6.69 -4.58
CA ILE A 61 1.17 7.75 -3.66
C ILE A 61 2.19 8.89 -3.73
N LEU A 62 1.70 10.11 -3.93
CA LEU A 62 2.43 11.38 -3.96
C LEU A 62 3.50 11.56 -5.06
N ILE A 63 3.85 10.52 -5.81
CA ILE A 63 4.88 10.55 -6.87
C ILE A 63 4.60 11.62 -7.93
N ASP A 64 3.33 11.86 -8.26
CA ASP A 64 2.95 12.87 -9.27
C ASP A 64 3.22 14.31 -8.83
N LEU A 65 3.20 14.55 -7.51
CA LEU A 65 3.39 15.87 -6.91
C LEU A 65 4.86 16.10 -6.53
N PHE A 66 5.56 15.03 -6.14
CA PHE A 66 6.93 15.09 -5.66
C PHE A 66 7.78 14.06 -6.42
N PRO A 67 8.53 14.47 -7.46
CA PRO A 67 9.31 13.55 -8.29
C PRO A 67 10.37 12.74 -7.52
N GLU A 68 10.89 13.29 -6.42
CA GLU A 68 11.88 12.66 -5.53
C GLU A 68 11.24 11.78 -4.44
N GLN A 69 9.91 11.62 -4.45
CA GLN A 69 9.18 10.79 -3.49
C GLN A 69 9.67 9.35 -3.52
N GLN A 70 9.89 8.78 -2.34
CA GLN A 70 10.17 7.37 -2.15
C GLN A 70 9.09 6.72 -1.29
N ASN A 71 8.56 5.61 -1.76
CA ASN A 71 7.57 4.81 -1.07
C ASN A 71 8.26 3.55 -0.52
N ILE A 72 8.57 3.59 0.78
CA ILE A 72 9.27 2.51 1.47
C ILE A 72 8.24 1.52 2.00
N ILE A 73 8.41 0.25 1.65
CA ILE A 73 7.56 -0.84 2.09
C ILE A 73 8.37 -1.74 3.01
N HIS A 74 7.85 -1.95 4.22
CA HIS A 74 8.35 -2.94 5.15
C HIS A 74 7.33 -4.06 5.24
N PHE A 75 7.74 -5.28 4.89
CA PHE A 75 6.94 -6.48 5.01
C PHE A 75 7.53 -7.38 6.10
N SER A 76 6.66 -7.89 6.96
CA SER A 76 7.03 -8.88 7.98
C SER A 76 5.92 -9.91 8.14
N ASN A 77 6.30 -11.19 8.18
CA ASN A 77 5.49 -12.27 8.72
C ASN A 77 6.34 -13.09 9.71
N GLU A 78 5.81 -14.21 10.23
CA GLU A 78 6.52 -15.04 11.21
C GLU A 78 7.90 -15.54 10.75
N LYS A 79 8.08 -15.73 9.43
CA LYS A 79 9.27 -16.36 8.84
C LYS A 79 10.17 -15.40 8.07
N ASN A 80 9.62 -14.31 7.56
CA ASN A 80 10.28 -13.44 6.58
C ASN A 80 10.14 -11.97 6.95
N LYS A 81 11.23 -11.23 6.77
CA LYS A 81 11.25 -9.77 6.67
C LYS A 81 11.76 -9.38 5.29
N ARG A 82 11.09 -8.45 4.63
CA ARG A 82 11.47 -7.93 3.30
C ARG A 82 11.20 -6.44 3.24
N ASN A 83 12.09 -5.70 2.59
CA ASN A 83 11.92 -4.27 2.38
C ASN A 83 11.97 -3.98 0.88
N LEU A 84 11.17 -3.02 0.44
CA LEU A 84 11.21 -2.46 -0.92
C LEU A 84 11.26 -0.94 -0.83
N ILE A 85 11.92 -0.32 -1.80
CA ILE A 85 11.83 1.11 -2.03
C ILE A 85 11.29 1.26 -3.44
N LEU A 86 10.13 1.92 -3.56
CA LEU A 86 9.48 2.21 -4.83
C LEU A 86 9.59 3.70 -5.11
N ASP A 87 9.83 4.05 -6.36
CA ASP A 87 9.98 5.43 -6.81
C ASP A 87 9.27 5.64 -8.17
N LYS A 88 9.40 6.83 -8.75
CA LYS A 88 8.78 7.16 -10.04
C LYS A 88 9.17 6.22 -11.17
N ASN A 89 10.41 5.74 -11.18
CA ASN A 89 10.93 4.87 -12.24
C ASN A 89 10.56 3.40 -11.98
N HIS A 90 10.44 3.02 -10.71
CA HIS A 90 10.10 1.67 -10.26
C HIS A 90 8.92 1.73 -9.25
N PRO A 91 7.70 2.04 -9.71
CA PRO A 91 6.55 2.22 -8.82
C PRO A 91 5.95 0.90 -8.35
N THR A 92 6.50 -0.23 -8.79
CA THR A 92 5.98 -1.58 -8.55
C THR A 92 7.10 -2.50 -8.06
N GLY A 93 6.80 -3.31 -7.05
CA GLY A 93 7.70 -4.35 -6.54
C GLY A 93 7.00 -5.69 -6.36
N LEU A 94 7.78 -6.78 -6.41
CA LEU A 94 7.30 -8.15 -6.19
C LEU A 94 8.07 -8.75 -5.01
N LEU A 95 7.33 -9.29 -4.04
CA LEU A 95 7.85 -10.11 -2.96
C LEU A 95 7.42 -11.55 -3.20
N ASN A 96 8.39 -12.46 -3.31
CA ASN A 96 8.14 -13.91 -3.34
C ASN A 96 8.56 -14.55 -2.02
N PHE A 97 7.74 -15.48 -1.56
CA PHE A 97 7.91 -16.22 -0.30
C PHE A 97 7.96 -17.74 -0.48
N ASN A 98 7.75 -18.23 -1.72
CA ASN A 98 8.05 -19.60 -2.13
C ASN A 98 9.56 -19.88 -2.20
#